data_AF-A0A836QJM1-F1
#
_entry.id   AF-A0A836QJM1-F1
#
_cell.length_a   1.000
_cell.length_b   1.000
_cell.length_c   1.000
_cell.angle_alpha   90.00
_cell.angle_beta   90.00
_cell.angle_gamma   90.00
#
_symmetry.space_group_name_H-M   'P 1'
#
loop_
_entity.id
_entity.type
_entity.pdbx_description
1 polymer ?
#
loop_
_entity_poly.entity_id
_entity_poly.type
_entity_poly.pdbx_seq_one_letter_code
_entity_poly.pdbx_strand_id
1 'polypeptide(L)'
;VHKAVFEGAHISPGQHLYRIAELSRVWVYADIYEYELPWIQVGQEAEVELSYLPGRTFNGRVTYIFPFLESKTRTLRVRMSFDNADGKLKPEMYANVEIQAPVAEKAVVVPVQAIIHSGERRLAVVSLGEGRFQSREIEIGVEANGFYQVINGLREGDRIVTSSQFLIDSESNLKAAVGAMVSESAAGVEAMVGESTDAVSGDEGHDH
;
A
#
# COMPACT_ATOMS: atom_id res chain seq x y z
N VAL A 1 -1.47 -37.34 19.77
CA VAL A 1 -1.59 -38.77 19.41
C VAL A 1 -2.99 -39.22 19.78
N HIS A 2 -3.85 -39.49 18.79
CA HIS A 2 -5.17 -40.06 19.05
C HIS A 2 -5.05 -41.57 18.88
N LYS A 3 -5.15 -42.33 19.97
CA LYS A 3 -5.05 -43.80 19.95
C LYS A 3 -6.46 -44.37 20.04
N ALA A 4 -7.04 -44.70 18.90
CA ALA A 4 -8.28 -45.47 18.84
C ALA A 4 -7.89 -46.90 18.46
N VAL A 5 -7.83 -47.80 19.45
CA VAL A 5 -8.02 -49.28 19.39
C VAL A 5 -7.31 -49.93 20.59
N PHE A 6 -8.08 -50.70 21.36
CA PHE A 6 -7.56 -51.66 22.35
C PHE A 6 -7.47 -53.06 21.71
N GLU A 7 -6.58 -53.89 22.24
CA GLU A 7 -6.29 -55.25 21.76
C GLU A 7 -7.59 -56.09 21.72
N GLY A 8 -7.97 -56.55 20.52
CA GLY A 8 -9.21 -57.33 20.29
C GLY A 8 -10.26 -56.70 19.36
N ALA A 9 -10.04 -55.51 18.82
CA ALA A 9 -10.98 -54.90 17.87
C ALA A 9 -10.89 -55.54 16.46
N HIS A 10 -12.04 -55.92 15.90
CA HIS A 10 -12.17 -56.37 14.51
C HIS A 10 -12.04 -55.17 13.56
N ILE A 11 -11.04 -55.20 12.66
CA ILE A 11 -10.74 -54.10 11.74
C ILE A 11 -11.36 -54.42 10.37
N SER A 12 -12.20 -53.53 9.85
CA SER A 12 -12.71 -53.60 8.48
C SER A 12 -11.72 -52.94 7.49
N PRO A 13 -11.51 -53.51 6.28
CA PRO A 13 -10.66 -52.88 5.26
C PRO A 13 -11.16 -51.46 4.93
N GLY A 14 -10.31 -50.45 5.11
CA GLY A 14 -10.62 -49.04 4.82
C GLY A 14 -10.64 -48.09 6.02
N GLN A 15 -10.46 -48.58 7.25
CA GLN A 15 -10.38 -47.72 8.43
C GLN A 15 -8.97 -47.10 8.54
N HIS A 16 -8.86 -45.77 8.49
CA HIS A 16 -7.58 -45.07 8.65
C HIS A 16 -7.10 -45.20 10.10
N LEU A 17 -6.08 -46.04 10.35
CA LEU A 17 -5.62 -46.37 11.69
C LEU A 17 -4.63 -45.33 12.27
N TYR A 18 -3.91 -44.59 11.43
CA TYR A 18 -2.97 -43.54 11.87
C TYR A 18 -2.92 -42.39 10.84
N ARG A 19 -2.93 -41.14 11.33
CA ARG A 19 -2.53 -39.94 10.59
C ARG A 19 -1.23 -39.44 11.19
N ILE A 20 -0.10 -39.70 10.51
CA ILE A 20 1.19 -39.14 10.88
C ILE A 20 1.22 -37.73 10.28
N ALA A 21 0.95 -36.72 11.11
CA ALA A 21 1.14 -35.33 10.72
C ALA A 21 2.62 -35.00 10.91
N GLU A 22 3.38 -34.94 9.83
CA GLU A 22 4.73 -34.39 9.87
C GLU A 22 4.61 -32.87 9.99
N LEU A 23 4.94 -32.33 11.17
CA LEU A 23 4.83 -30.91 11.49
C LEU A 23 6.13 -30.14 11.26
N SER A 24 7.12 -30.76 10.60
CA SER A 24 8.42 -30.13 10.24
C SER A 24 8.24 -28.91 9.36
N ARG A 25 7.13 -28.83 8.64
CA ARG A 25 6.68 -27.70 7.86
C ARG A 25 5.20 -27.47 8.13
N VAL A 26 4.83 -26.21 8.36
CA VAL A 26 3.45 -25.83 8.62
C VAL A 26 2.98 -24.80 7.60
N TRP A 27 1.67 -24.79 7.37
CA TRP A 27 1.02 -23.76 6.59
C TRP A 27 0.41 -22.72 7.51
N VAL A 28 0.62 -21.46 7.16
CA VAL A 28 -0.05 -20.33 7.78
C VAL A 28 -0.92 -19.69 6.71
N TYR A 29 -2.16 -19.39 7.09
CA TYR A 29 -3.11 -18.71 6.23
C TYR A 29 -3.27 -17.27 6.71
N ALA A 30 -3.19 -16.33 5.79
CA ALA A 30 -3.52 -14.92 6.03
C ALA A 30 -4.67 -14.51 5.11
N ASP A 31 -5.53 -13.65 5.64
CA ASP A 31 -6.60 -13.02 4.88
C ASP A 31 -6.12 -11.62 4.47
N ILE A 32 -5.99 -11.38 3.18
CA ILE A 32 -5.45 -10.14 2.59
C ILE A 32 -6.60 -9.34 1.99
N TYR A 33 -6.63 -8.02 2.18
CA TYR A 33 -7.67 -7.19 1.59
C TYR A 33 -7.48 -7.00 0.09
N GLU A 34 -8.58 -6.77 -0.63
CA GLU A 34 -8.59 -6.57 -2.09
C GLU A 34 -7.61 -5.48 -2.56
N TYR A 35 -7.50 -4.37 -1.82
CA TYR A 35 -6.62 -3.26 -2.18
C TYR A 35 -5.13 -3.57 -2.00
N GLU A 36 -4.78 -4.63 -1.24
CA GLU A 36 -3.40 -5.05 -0.99
C GLU A 36 -2.91 -6.08 -2.02
N LEU A 37 -3.85 -6.75 -2.72
CA LEU A 37 -3.56 -7.79 -3.69
C LEU A 37 -2.55 -7.41 -4.78
N PRO A 38 -2.52 -6.16 -5.32
CA PRO A 38 -1.52 -5.79 -6.31
C PRO A 38 -0.07 -6.01 -5.87
N TRP A 39 0.19 -6.04 -4.56
CA TRP A 39 1.52 -6.21 -3.99
C TRP A 39 1.81 -7.64 -3.53
N ILE A 40 0.85 -8.57 -3.59
CA ILE A 40 1.03 -9.94 -3.12
C ILE A 40 1.28 -10.89 -4.29
N GLN A 41 2.40 -11.61 -4.24
CA GLN A 41 2.85 -12.53 -5.27
C GLN A 41 3.37 -13.84 -4.68
N VAL A 42 3.18 -14.94 -5.41
CA VAL A 42 3.75 -16.24 -5.04
C VAL A 42 5.29 -16.15 -5.08
N GLY A 43 5.94 -16.68 -4.04
CA GLY A 43 7.39 -16.67 -3.90
C GLY A 43 7.93 -15.59 -2.95
N GLN A 44 7.12 -14.59 -2.58
CA GLN A 44 7.51 -13.56 -1.64
C GLN A 44 7.91 -14.13 -0.28
N GLU A 45 8.91 -13.50 0.33
CA GLU A 45 9.34 -13.83 1.69
C GLU A 45 8.29 -13.35 2.69
N ALA A 46 8.06 -14.16 3.71
CA ALA A 46 7.14 -13.85 4.79
C ALA A 46 7.76 -14.21 6.13
N GLU A 47 7.53 -13.38 7.13
CA GLU A 47 7.94 -13.60 8.50
C GLU A 47 6.72 -13.80 9.39
N VAL A 48 6.81 -14.76 10.31
CA VAL A 48 5.80 -14.98 11.34
C VAL A 48 6.39 -14.70 12.70
N GLU A 49 5.71 -13.86 13.48
CA GLU A 49 5.94 -13.72 14.91
C GLU A 49 4.76 -14.33 15.69
N LEU A 50 5.10 -15.08 16.74
CA LEU A 50 4.12 -15.68 17.63
C LEU A 50 3.90 -14.78 18.83
N SER A 51 2.65 -14.37 19.07
CA SER A 51 2.31 -13.46 20.17
C SER A 51 2.70 -13.98 21.57
N TYR A 52 2.85 -15.29 21.72
CA TYR A 52 3.25 -15.94 22.98
C TYR A 52 4.77 -16.17 23.10
N LEU A 53 5.54 -15.85 22.06
CA LEU A 53 7.00 -15.98 22.04
C LEU A 53 7.64 -14.76 21.36
N PRO A 54 7.59 -13.58 22.00
CA PRO A 54 8.06 -12.33 21.41
C PRO A 54 9.54 -12.38 21.06
N GLY A 55 9.92 -11.77 19.93
CA GLY A 55 11.31 -11.67 19.48
C GLY A 55 11.84 -12.91 18.75
N ARG A 56 10.98 -13.90 18.48
CA ARG A 56 11.33 -15.04 17.63
C ARG A 56 10.51 -15.02 16.34
N THR A 57 11.20 -14.82 15.23
CA THR A 57 10.62 -14.86 13.89
C THR A 57 10.84 -16.21 13.22
N PHE A 58 9.85 -16.63 12.44
CA PHE A 58 9.91 -17.80 11.58
C PHE A 58 9.87 -17.33 10.13
N ASN A 59 10.84 -17.75 9.34
CA ASN A 59 10.91 -17.38 7.93
C ASN A 59 10.13 -18.39 7.08
N GLY A 60 9.41 -17.86 6.12
CA GLY A 60 8.59 -18.62 5.19
C GLY A 60 8.45 -17.91 3.86
N ARG A 61 7.62 -18.50 3.00
CA ARG A 61 7.30 -17.93 1.68
C ARG A 61 5.84 -18.12 1.31
N VAL A 62 5.32 -17.18 0.53
CA VAL A 62 4.01 -17.30 -0.11
C VAL A 62 4.05 -18.44 -1.12
N THR A 63 3.21 -19.46 -0.90
CA THR A 63 3.16 -20.67 -1.74
C THR A 63 1.94 -20.71 -2.65
N TYR A 64 0.86 -20.03 -2.26
CA TYR A 64 -0.39 -20.07 -3.01
C TYR A 64 -1.29 -18.90 -2.64
N ILE A 65 -1.94 -18.32 -3.64
CA ILE A 65 -2.94 -17.28 -3.49
C ILE A 65 -4.25 -17.89 -3.99
N PHE A 66 -5.27 -17.98 -3.12
CA PHE A 66 -6.55 -18.56 -3.51
C PHE A 66 -7.29 -17.62 -4.46
N PRO A 67 -7.91 -18.12 -5.55
CA PRO A 67 -8.49 -17.26 -6.59
C PRO A 67 -9.85 -16.66 -6.22
N PHE A 68 -10.41 -16.98 -5.06
CA PHE A 68 -11.77 -16.59 -4.66
C PHE A 68 -11.75 -15.63 -3.48
N LEU A 69 -12.48 -14.52 -3.61
CA LEU A 69 -12.70 -13.53 -2.57
C LEU A 69 -13.81 -13.98 -1.62
N GLU A 70 -13.56 -13.91 -0.31
CA GLU A 70 -14.60 -14.10 0.70
C GLU A 70 -15.49 -12.86 0.74
N SER A 71 -16.77 -13.01 0.38
CA SER A 71 -17.66 -11.87 0.14
C SER A 71 -17.98 -11.08 1.42
N LYS A 72 -17.93 -11.73 2.59
CA LYS A 72 -18.27 -11.09 3.87
C LYS A 72 -17.17 -10.17 4.37
N THR A 73 -15.91 -10.58 4.22
CA THR A 73 -14.73 -9.85 4.70
C THR A 73 -14.05 -9.05 3.59
N ARG A 74 -14.39 -9.31 2.33
CA ARG A 74 -13.68 -8.83 1.13
C ARG A 74 -12.18 -9.08 1.20
N THR A 75 -11.85 -10.28 1.67
CA THR A 75 -10.47 -10.75 1.77
C THR A 75 -10.21 -11.94 0.85
N LEU A 76 -8.98 -12.06 0.40
CA LEU A 76 -8.46 -13.20 -0.33
C LEU A 76 -7.58 -14.01 0.61
N ARG A 77 -7.71 -15.34 0.56
CA ARG A 77 -6.87 -16.20 1.39
C ARG A 77 -5.52 -16.45 0.72
N VAL A 78 -4.44 -16.28 1.48
CA VAL A 78 -3.07 -16.56 1.05
C VAL A 78 -2.48 -17.64 1.94
N ARG A 79 -1.84 -18.64 1.33
CA ARG A 79 -1.15 -19.73 2.02
C ARG A 79 0.36 -19.55 1.94
N MET A 80 0.99 -19.54 3.09
CA MET A 80 2.43 -19.49 3.25
C MET A 80 2.94 -20.76 3.91
N SER A 81 4.19 -21.10 3.62
CA SER A 81 4.87 -22.27 4.18
C SER A 81 6.04 -21.83 5.03
N PHE A 82 6.11 -22.34 6.26
CA PHE A 82 7.15 -22.04 7.23
C PHE A 82 7.85 -23.32 7.69
N ASP A 83 9.16 -23.23 7.86
CA ASP A 83 9.91 -24.31 8.50
C ASP A 83 9.63 -24.30 10.01
N ASN A 84 9.40 -25.48 10.56
CA ASN A 84 8.97 -25.71 11.94
C ASN A 84 9.71 -26.91 12.55
N ALA A 85 11.03 -26.97 12.29
CA ALA A 85 11.88 -28.08 12.73
C ALA A 85 11.88 -28.28 14.26
N ASP A 86 11.62 -27.22 15.03
CA ASP A 86 11.56 -27.23 16.48
C ASP A 86 10.14 -27.35 17.05
N GLY A 87 9.13 -27.52 16.18
CA GLY A 87 7.74 -27.82 16.53
C GLY A 87 7.05 -26.72 17.33
N LYS A 88 7.49 -25.46 17.20
CA LYS A 88 6.92 -24.33 17.95
C LYS A 88 5.67 -23.78 17.27
N LEU A 89 5.61 -23.77 15.95
CA LEU A 89 4.39 -23.45 15.24
C LEU A 89 3.42 -24.63 15.39
N LYS A 90 2.39 -24.45 16.22
CA LYS A 90 1.33 -25.45 16.39
C LYS A 90 0.15 -25.10 15.49
N PRO A 91 -0.53 -26.10 14.90
CA PRO A 91 -1.79 -25.87 14.20
C PRO A 91 -2.82 -25.16 15.09
N GLU A 92 -3.77 -24.45 14.46
CA GLU A 92 -4.85 -23.70 15.12
C GLU A 92 -4.39 -22.50 15.96
N MET A 93 -3.13 -22.08 15.85
CA MET A 93 -2.64 -20.86 16.50
C MET A 93 -2.87 -19.63 15.63
N TYR A 94 -3.15 -18.50 16.29
CA TYR A 94 -3.04 -17.18 15.67
C TYR A 94 -1.57 -16.75 15.61
N ALA A 95 -1.22 -16.06 14.54
CA ALA A 95 0.11 -15.54 14.28
C ALA A 95 -0.01 -14.22 13.53
N ASN A 96 0.94 -13.31 13.76
CA ASN A 96 1.09 -12.13 12.93
C ASN A 96 2.06 -12.46 11.80
N VAL A 97 1.68 -12.09 10.58
CA VAL A 97 2.48 -12.33 9.39
C VAL A 97 2.86 -11.01 8.76
N GLU A 98 4.14 -10.86 8.44
CA GLU A 98 4.66 -9.76 7.64
C GLU A 98 5.11 -10.33 6.29
N ILE A 99 4.53 -9.85 5.19
CA ILE A 99 4.88 -10.29 3.84
C ILE A 99 5.71 -9.20 3.18
N GLN A 100 6.91 -9.55 2.72
CA GLN A 100 7.81 -8.62 2.05
C GLN A 100 7.34 -8.39 0.62
N ALA A 101 6.71 -7.23 0.39
CA ALA A 101 6.20 -6.84 -0.90
C ALA A 101 7.12 -5.82 -1.61
N PRO A 102 7.58 -6.09 -2.84
CA PRO A 102 8.32 -5.12 -3.62
C PRO A 102 7.34 -4.07 -4.15
N VAL A 103 7.28 -2.93 -3.48
CA VAL A 103 6.45 -1.78 -3.89
C VAL A 103 6.97 -1.16 -5.20
N ALA A 104 8.30 -1.11 -5.35
CA ALA A 104 9.01 -0.75 -6.58
C ALA A 104 10.52 -0.99 -6.36
N GLU A 105 11.22 -1.59 -7.32
CA GLU A 105 12.69 -1.75 -7.23
C GLU A 105 13.44 -0.41 -7.23
N LYS A 106 12.84 0.63 -7.84
CA LYS A 106 13.35 2.00 -7.89
C LYS A 106 12.18 2.98 -7.83
N ALA A 107 11.94 3.53 -6.65
CA ALA A 107 10.96 4.60 -6.45
C ALA A 107 11.62 5.82 -5.83
N VAL A 108 11.21 7.00 -6.28
CA VAL A 108 11.47 8.23 -5.53
C VAL A 108 10.59 8.18 -4.29
N VAL A 109 11.19 8.31 -3.11
CA VAL A 109 10.48 8.31 -1.84
C VAL A 109 10.71 9.61 -1.09
N VAL A 110 9.70 10.05 -0.35
CA VAL A 110 9.78 11.25 0.49
C VAL A 110 9.27 10.95 1.90
N PRO A 111 9.89 11.51 2.96
CA PRO A 111 9.37 11.37 4.31
C PRO A 111 7.94 11.89 4.41
N VAL A 112 7.08 11.22 5.18
CA VAL A 112 5.67 11.63 5.38
C VAL A 112 5.53 13.09 5.82
N GLN A 113 6.46 13.56 6.66
CA GLN A 113 6.51 14.93 7.20
C GLN A 113 6.84 16.02 6.17
N ALA A 114 7.32 15.66 4.97
CA ALA A 114 7.64 16.61 3.91
C ALA A 114 6.45 16.95 3.00
N ILE A 115 5.32 16.26 3.18
CA ILE A 115 4.12 16.45 2.37
C ILE A 115 3.19 17.44 3.04
N ILE A 116 2.78 18.45 2.29
CA ILE A 116 1.75 19.40 2.68
C ILE A 116 0.43 18.93 2.09
N HIS A 117 -0.53 18.64 2.97
CA HIS A 117 -1.90 18.29 2.59
C HIS A 117 -2.72 19.58 2.49
N SER A 118 -3.15 19.93 1.28
CA SER A 118 -3.95 21.14 1.00
C SER A 118 -5.27 20.78 0.32
N GLY A 119 -6.25 20.38 1.13
CA GLY A 119 -7.50 19.79 0.64
C GLY A 119 -7.22 18.44 0.00
N GLU A 120 -7.66 18.26 -1.25
CA GLU A 120 -7.41 17.05 -2.05
C GLU A 120 -5.99 17.02 -2.65
N ARG A 121 -5.27 18.15 -2.65
CA ARG A 121 -3.96 18.26 -3.30
C ARG A 121 -2.84 17.90 -2.33
N ARG A 122 -1.82 17.20 -2.84
CA ARG A 122 -0.60 16.87 -2.11
C ARG A 122 0.57 17.63 -2.71
N LEU A 123 1.23 18.43 -1.88
CA LEU A 123 2.29 19.34 -2.31
C LEU A 123 3.61 18.99 -1.61
N ALA A 124 4.72 19.08 -2.33
CA ALA A 124 6.06 19.09 -1.76
C ALA A 124 6.75 20.41 -2.09
N VAL A 125 7.58 20.91 -1.17
CA VAL A 125 8.39 22.12 -1.40
C VAL A 125 9.80 21.71 -1.80
N VAL A 126 10.15 21.97 -3.06
CA VAL A 126 11.46 21.67 -3.63
C VAL A 126 12.37 22.90 -3.52
N SER A 127 13.60 22.71 -3.05
CA SER A 127 14.64 23.73 -3.03
C SER A 127 15.38 23.75 -4.36
N LEU A 128 15.30 24.88 -5.07
CA LEU A 128 16.00 25.12 -6.32
C LEU A 128 17.45 25.59 -6.11
N GLY A 129 17.89 25.72 -4.85
CA GLY A 129 19.16 26.35 -4.49
C GLY A 129 19.05 27.87 -4.34
N GLU A 130 20.09 28.49 -3.78
CA GLU A 130 20.18 29.97 -3.62
C GLU A 130 19.01 30.59 -2.85
N GLY A 131 18.43 29.84 -1.90
CA GLY A 131 17.27 30.29 -1.11
C GLY A 131 15.95 30.32 -1.89
N ARG A 132 15.90 29.76 -3.11
CA ARG A 132 14.67 29.66 -3.91
C ARG A 132 13.95 28.34 -3.63
N PHE A 133 12.64 28.44 -3.51
CA PHE A 133 11.74 27.32 -3.23
C PHE A 133 10.59 27.31 -4.23
N GLN A 134 10.17 26.10 -4.60
CA GLN A 134 9.03 25.88 -5.47
C GLN A 134 8.12 24.83 -4.87
N SER A 135 6.85 25.19 -4.64
CA SER A 135 5.81 24.22 -4.33
C SER A 135 5.49 23.43 -5.58
N ARG A 136 5.41 22.12 -5.47
CA ARG A 136 5.07 21.24 -6.59
C ARG A 136 4.01 20.26 -6.13
N GLU A 137 2.97 20.13 -6.94
CA GLU A 137 1.98 19.09 -6.75
C GLU A 137 2.58 17.72 -7.07
N ILE A 138 2.31 16.74 -6.21
CA ILE A 138 2.85 15.40 -6.30
C ILE A 138 1.73 14.38 -6.21
N GLU A 139 1.89 13.31 -6.98
CA GLU A 139 1.09 12.10 -6.83
C GLU A 139 1.91 11.10 -6.01
N ILE A 140 1.30 10.56 -4.96
CA ILE A 140 1.96 9.59 -4.09
C ILE A 140 1.23 8.26 -4.11
N GLY A 141 2.02 7.19 -4.02
CA GLY A 141 1.57 5.82 -3.92
C GLY A 141 1.55 5.36 -2.47
N VAL A 142 2.07 4.16 -2.22
CA VAL A 142 1.99 3.55 -0.90
C VAL A 142 2.83 4.29 0.14
N GLU A 143 2.41 4.16 1.38
CA GLU A 143 3.20 4.51 2.56
C GLU A 143 3.90 3.26 3.09
N ALA A 144 5.20 3.33 3.30
CA ALA A 144 5.96 2.27 3.95
C ALA A 144 7.13 2.86 4.75
N ASN A 145 7.33 2.36 5.98
CA ASN A 145 8.46 2.74 6.84
C ASN A 145 8.61 4.25 7.09
N GLY A 146 7.51 5.00 7.13
CA GLY A 146 7.52 6.47 7.31
C GLY A 146 7.88 7.27 6.06
N PHE A 147 7.79 6.64 4.89
CA PHE A 147 7.97 7.27 3.59
C PHE A 147 6.77 7.03 2.69
N TYR A 148 6.46 8.01 1.84
CA TYR A 148 5.57 7.83 0.70
C TYR A 148 6.38 7.59 -0.56
N GLN A 149 5.93 6.64 -1.38
CA GLN A 149 6.33 6.54 -2.77
C GLN A 149 5.78 7.74 -3.55
N VAL A 150 6.63 8.39 -4.35
CA VAL A 150 6.20 9.43 -5.29
C VAL A 150 6.01 8.78 -6.66
N ILE A 151 4.77 8.78 -7.15
CA ILE A 151 4.40 8.29 -8.48
C ILE A 151 4.73 9.36 -9.52
N ASN A 152 4.43 10.62 -9.22
CA ASN A 152 4.66 11.74 -10.12
C ASN A 152 4.96 13.04 -9.38
N GLY A 153 5.64 13.97 -10.06
CA GLY A 153 5.93 15.30 -9.57
C GLY A 153 7.36 15.47 -9.03
N LEU A 154 8.04 14.44 -8.53
CA LEU A 154 9.43 14.56 -8.08
C LEU A 154 10.37 13.65 -8.86
N ARG A 155 11.64 14.08 -8.93
CA ARG A 155 12.72 13.32 -9.56
C ARG A 155 13.78 12.95 -8.53
N GLU A 156 14.52 11.90 -8.81
CA GLU A 156 15.72 11.57 -8.05
C GLU A 156 16.69 12.77 -8.03
N GLY A 157 17.19 13.10 -6.84
CA GLY A 157 18.06 14.26 -6.63
C GLY A 157 17.35 15.58 -6.26
N ASP A 158 16.02 15.64 -6.36
CA ASP A 158 15.26 16.81 -5.87
C ASP A 158 15.45 16.97 -4.36
N ARG A 159 15.86 18.17 -3.92
CA ARG A 159 15.99 18.50 -2.49
C ARG A 159 14.68 19.04 -1.97
N ILE A 160 14.05 18.32 -1.05
CA ILE A 160 12.77 18.71 -0.44
C ILE A 160 12.94 19.22 0.99
N VAL A 161 12.04 20.10 1.41
CA VAL A 161 11.98 20.60 2.79
C VAL A 161 11.19 19.61 3.65
N THR A 162 11.78 19.15 4.75
CA THR A 162 11.19 18.14 5.64
C THR A 162 10.63 18.71 6.96
N SER A 163 11.00 19.93 7.34
CA SER A 163 10.59 20.52 8.62
C SER A 163 9.51 21.58 8.45
N SER A 164 8.37 21.37 9.11
CA SER A 164 7.26 22.33 9.24
C SER A 164 7.71 23.68 9.82
N GLN A 165 8.76 23.71 10.63
CA GLN A 165 9.30 24.94 11.23
C GLN A 165 10.01 25.85 10.22
N PHE A 166 10.63 25.28 9.18
CA PHE A 166 11.24 26.06 8.09
C PHE A 166 10.21 26.64 7.12
N LEU A 167 9.10 25.92 6.91
CA LEU A 167 7.98 26.39 6.07
C LEU A 167 7.31 27.63 6.67
N ILE A 168 7.29 27.75 8.00
CA ILE A 168 6.74 28.89 8.74
C ILE A 168 7.72 30.07 8.71
N ASP A 169 9.02 29.83 8.93
CA ASP A 169 10.03 30.91 8.91
C ASP A 169 10.27 31.48 7.49
N SER A 170 9.87 30.76 6.43
CA SER A 170 9.89 31.21 5.03
C SER A 170 8.53 31.76 4.52
N GLU A 171 7.62 32.12 5.44
CA GLU A 171 6.22 32.51 5.14
C GLU A 171 6.09 33.53 4.00
N SER A 172 7.02 34.48 3.87
CA SER A 172 6.94 35.56 2.88
C SER A 172 7.10 35.08 1.44
N ASN A 173 7.95 34.07 1.21
CA ASN A 173 8.15 33.50 -0.13
C ASN A 173 7.14 32.37 -0.42
N LEU A 174 6.75 31.61 0.61
CA LEU A 174 5.79 30.51 0.46
C LEU A 174 4.36 31.02 0.24
N LYS A 175 3.89 32.04 0.97
CA LYS A 175 2.59 32.67 0.71
C LYS A 175 2.52 33.28 -0.69
N ALA A 176 3.61 33.88 -1.15
CA ALA A 176 3.71 34.42 -2.51
C ALA A 176 3.64 33.31 -3.58
N ALA A 177 4.37 32.20 -3.38
CA ALA A 177 4.38 31.08 -4.32
C ALA A 177 3.05 30.29 -4.34
N VAL A 178 2.45 30.04 -3.17
CA VAL A 178 1.14 29.37 -3.05
C VAL A 178 0.02 30.27 -3.57
N GLY A 179 0.07 31.57 -3.25
CA GLY A 179 -0.87 32.56 -3.77
C GLY A 179 -0.83 32.65 -5.30
N ALA A 180 0.37 32.70 -5.89
CA ALA A 180 0.56 32.78 -7.34
C ALA A 180 -0.05 31.58 -8.10
N MET A 181 0.10 30.36 -7.59
CA MET A 181 -0.46 29.15 -8.23
C MET A 181 -1.99 29.07 -8.12
N VAL A 182 -2.57 29.53 -7.01
CA VAL A 182 -4.02 29.59 -6.84
C VAL A 182 -4.63 30.62 -7.79
N SER A 183 -3.96 31.76 -8.00
CA SER A 183 -4.39 32.77 -8.97
C SER A 183 -4.22 32.33 -10.43
N GLU A 184 -3.17 31.59 -10.77
CA GLU A 184 -2.93 31.10 -12.15
C GLU A 184 -3.94 30.01 -12.53
N SER A 185 -4.30 29.14 -11.57
CA SER A 185 -5.36 28.14 -11.75
C SER A 185 -6.76 28.79 -11.88
N ALA A 186 -7.02 29.89 -11.17
CA ALA A 186 -8.28 30.64 -11.29
C ALA A 186 -8.38 31.39 -12.63
N ALA A 187 -7.29 32.03 -13.07
CA ALA A 187 -7.24 32.75 -14.35
C ALA A 187 -7.41 31.81 -15.57
N GLY A 188 -6.91 30.57 -15.49
CA GLY A 188 -7.13 29.56 -16.53
C GLY A 188 -8.59 29.09 -16.65
N VAL A 189 -9.35 29.13 -15.56
CA VAL A 189 -10.79 28.80 -15.55
C VAL A 189 -11.62 29.96 -16.09
N GLU A 190 -11.29 31.21 -15.74
CA GLU A 190 -12.00 32.40 -16.26
C GLU A 190 -11.77 32.62 -17.77
N ALA A 191 -10.56 32.38 -18.28
CA ALA A 191 -10.26 32.52 -19.71
C ALA A 191 -11.02 31.49 -20.58
N MET A 192 -11.32 30.30 -20.04
CA MET A 192 -12.04 29.24 -20.75
C MET A 192 -13.56 29.46 -20.75
N VAL A 193 -14.10 30.21 -19.79
CA VAL A 193 -15.53 30.58 -19.73
C VAL A 193 -15.84 31.82 -20.57
N GLY A 194 -14.89 32.75 -20.73
CA GLY A 194 -15.09 33.99 -21.49
C GLY A 194 -15.13 33.85 -23.02
N GLU A 195 -14.65 32.75 -23.59
CA GLU A 195 -14.51 32.60 -25.06
C GLU A 195 -15.69 31.85 -25.74
N SER A 196 -16.79 31.56 -25.01
CA SER A 196 -17.89 30.72 -25.52
C SER A 196 -19.29 31.36 -25.55
N THR A 197 -19.42 32.69 -25.41
CA THR A 197 -20.74 33.36 -25.42
C THR A 197 -21.05 34.30 -26.59
N ASP A 198 -20.16 34.53 -27.56
CA ASP A 198 -20.41 35.45 -28.67
C ASP A 198 -20.54 34.75 -30.04
N ALA A 199 -21.53 33.85 -30.21
CA ALA A 199 -21.88 33.35 -31.55
C ALA A 199 -23.29 32.75 -31.69
N VAL A 200 -24.35 33.37 -31.19
CA VAL A 200 -25.72 33.11 -31.73
C VAL A 200 -26.56 34.38 -31.65
N SER A 201 -26.52 35.21 -32.69
CA SER A 201 -27.58 36.20 -32.94
C SER A 201 -27.74 36.49 -34.42
N GLY A 202 -28.88 36.07 -34.97
CA GLY A 202 -29.56 36.73 -36.08
C GLY A 202 -29.37 36.11 -37.45
N ASP A 203 -30.31 35.27 -37.87
CA ASP A 203 -30.90 35.36 -39.22
C ASP A 203 -32.23 34.60 -39.30
N GLU A 204 -33.34 35.30 -39.04
CA GLU A 204 -34.66 34.90 -39.55
C GLU A 204 -35.37 36.17 -40.05
N GLY A 205 -35.32 36.37 -41.36
CA GLY A 205 -36.03 37.47 -42.02
C GLY A 205 -35.97 37.42 -43.53
N HIS A 206 -37.05 36.89 -44.12
CA HIS A 206 -37.65 37.30 -45.40
C HIS A 206 -36.96 36.90 -46.72
N ASP A 207 -37.63 36.07 -47.54
CA ASP A 207 -38.04 36.52 -48.89
C ASP A 207 -39.09 35.61 -49.57
N HIS A 208 -40.03 36.28 -50.23
CA HIS A 208 -40.90 35.94 -51.38
C HIS A 208 -41.77 34.66 -51.43
#